data_AF-A0A7U7G776-F1
#
_entry.id   AF-A0A7U7G776-F1
#
_cell.length_a   1.000
_cell.length_b   1.000
_cell.length_c   1.000
_cell.angle_alpha   90.00
_cell.angle_beta   90.00
_cell.angle_gamma   90.00
#
_symmetry.space_group_name_H-M   'P 1'
#
loop_
_entity.id
_entity.type
_entity.pdbx_description
1 polymer ?
#
loop_
_entity_poly.entity_id
_entity_poly.type
_entity_poly.pdbx_seq_one_letter_code
_entity_poly.pdbx_strand_id
1 'polypeptide(L)'
;MVFGKMRLYTLAGLAGIMGLLSGCSGYDGNFKVKQLAWAGQPGNRTLAVQISGHDNLHPQLSCRVADVDVVLMPDAPYFRDYLRIDMAQAGFREKIGNSKALALVRHAARNDACQLVFANLPAGSWLLATRPHFYVNDEAAAQQGKPSQHDVAPAMFMWNRITVDADNDVTAVHVEKDLSRIVRKKHQYVRKHTHKKSKKRIREFHGEGSPDTQQDSWIMTPAEKQALGIPGMTLTPTAVAPSGQ
;
A
#
# COMPACT_ATOMS: atom_id res chain seq x y z
N MET A 1 27.02 66.38 -22.83
CA MET A 1 28.01 65.29 -23.01
C MET A 1 28.49 64.93 -21.61
N VAL A 2 28.34 63.73 -21.06
CA VAL A 2 28.67 62.38 -21.56
C VAL A 2 27.70 61.37 -20.91
N PHE A 3 27.05 60.52 -21.71
CA PHE A 3 26.27 59.37 -21.22
C PHE A 3 27.22 58.19 -20.95
N GLY A 4 27.37 57.83 -19.67
CA GLY A 4 28.16 56.70 -19.21
C GLY A 4 27.37 55.38 -19.25
N LYS A 5 27.89 54.44 -20.03
CA LYS A 5 27.70 52.98 -20.00
C LYS A 5 27.07 52.41 -18.73
N MET A 6 25.85 51.88 -18.82
CA MET A 6 25.37 50.79 -17.95
C MET A 6 24.15 50.09 -18.55
N ARG A 7 24.36 49.33 -19.63
CA ARG A 7 23.40 48.33 -20.11
C ARG A 7 24.21 47.16 -20.66
N LEU A 8 24.45 46.13 -19.85
CA LEU A 8 24.63 44.75 -20.34
C LEU A 8 24.76 43.67 -19.25
N TYR A 9 24.46 43.94 -17.97
CA TYR A 9 24.65 42.94 -16.90
C TYR A 9 23.37 42.41 -16.25
N THR A 10 22.18 42.85 -16.67
CA THR A 10 20.92 42.46 -16.01
C THR A 10 20.16 41.32 -16.70
N LEU A 11 20.61 40.82 -17.85
CA LEU A 11 19.90 39.73 -18.58
C LEU A 11 20.58 38.35 -18.46
N ALA A 12 21.84 38.26 -18.04
CA ALA A 12 22.50 36.97 -17.81
C ALA A 12 22.23 36.39 -16.40
N GLY A 13 21.83 37.22 -15.43
CA GLY A 13 21.54 36.79 -14.06
C GLY A 13 20.21 36.06 -13.88
N LEU A 14 19.25 36.24 -14.80
CA LEU A 14 17.92 35.65 -14.71
C LEU A 14 17.79 34.28 -15.40
N ALA A 15 18.68 33.94 -16.33
CA ALA A 15 18.74 32.60 -16.91
C ALA A 15 19.47 31.58 -16.00
N GLY A 16 20.39 32.05 -15.14
CA GLY A 16 21.11 31.18 -14.19
C GLY A 16 20.30 30.73 -12.97
N ILE A 17 19.26 31.49 -12.59
CA ILE A 17 18.45 31.19 -11.40
C ILE A 17 17.29 30.24 -11.74
N MET A 18 16.83 30.17 -13.00
CA MET A 18 15.86 29.16 -13.44
C MET A 18 16.46 27.76 -13.60
N GLY A 19 17.80 27.62 -13.67
CA GLY A 19 18.47 26.31 -13.68
C GLY A 19 18.66 25.66 -12.30
N LEU A 20 18.43 26.41 -11.22
CA LEU A 20 18.60 25.96 -9.82
C LEU A 20 17.26 25.64 -9.12
N LEU A 21 16.14 25.73 -9.85
CA LEU A 21 14.85 25.16 -9.45
C LEU A 21 14.67 23.73 -10.00
N SER A 22 15.74 22.93 -10.00
CA SER A 22 15.64 21.46 -10.01
C SER A 22 15.13 21.00 -8.64
N GLY A 23 13.85 21.28 -8.38
CA GLY A 23 13.15 20.89 -7.17
C GLY A 23 13.18 19.38 -6.95
N CYS A 24 13.51 19.01 -5.71
CA CYS A 24 13.39 17.69 -5.09
C CYS A 24 14.22 16.57 -5.74
N SER A 25 15.50 16.50 -5.41
CA SER A 25 16.21 15.21 -5.40
C SER A 25 15.40 14.26 -4.52
N GLY A 26 14.75 13.26 -5.10
CA GLY A 26 14.04 12.24 -4.34
C GLY A 26 14.99 11.47 -3.42
N TYR A 27 14.46 10.56 -2.61
CA TYR A 27 15.27 9.71 -1.75
C TYR A 27 16.35 8.99 -2.57
N ASP A 28 17.62 9.29 -2.27
CA ASP A 28 18.80 8.73 -2.94
C ASP A 28 19.78 8.19 -1.90
N GLY A 29 19.30 7.24 -1.10
CA GLY A 29 20.13 6.48 -0.18
C GLY A 29 21.12 5.54 -0.90
N ASN A 30 21.92 4.79 -0.13
CA ASN A 30 22.90 3.86 -0.70
C ASN A 30 22.21 2.63 -1.33
N PHE A 31 21.93 2.68 -2.63
CA PHE A 31 21.28 1.59 -3.37
C PHE A 31 22.29 0.56 -3.91
N LYS A 32 22.19 -0.67 -3.42
CA LYS A 32 23.07 -1.79 -3.83
C LYS A 32 22.42 -2.63 -4.94
N VAL A 33 22.57 -2.18 -6.20
CA VAL A 33 21.97 -2.81 -7.40
C VAL A 33 22.15 -4.32 -7.45
N LYS A 34 23.38 -4.84 -7.23
CA LYS A 34 23.69 -6.26 -7.36
C LYS A 34 22.91 -7.15 -6.37
N GLN A 35 22.57 -6.62 -5.20
CA GLN A 35 21.83 -7.38 -4.17
C GLN A 35 20.35 -7.57 -4.54
N LEU A 36 19.85 -6.74 -5.46
CA LEU A 36 18.44 -6.69 -5.85
C LEU A 36 18.23 -7.04 -7.32
N ALA A 37 19.26 -7.56 -7.99
CA ALA A 37 19.20 -7.95 -9.39
C ALA A 37 18.15 -9.05 -9.65
N TRP A 38 17.84 -9.88 -8.64
CA TRP A 38 16.80 -10.89 -8.70
C TRP A 38 15.41 -10.29 -8.94
N ALA A 39 15.10 -9.14 -8.33
CA ALA A 39 13.78 -8.52 -8.43
C ALA A 39 13.51 -7.88 -9.79
N GLY A 40 14.59 -7.60 -10.53
CA GLY A 40 14.53 -7.11 -11.91
C GLY A 40 14.40 -8.23 -12.96
N GLN A 41 14.49 -9.50 -12.57
CA GLN A 41 14.33 -10.60 -13.52
C GLN A 41 12.86 -10.77 -13.92
N PRO A 42 12.58 -11.25 -15.14
CA PRO A 42 11.26 -11.73 -15.50
C PRO A 42 10.80 -12.81 -14.53
N GLY A 43 9.55 -12.72 -14.07
CA GLY A 43 8.93 -13.74 -13.24
C GLY A 43 7.66 -14.29 -13.87
N ASN A 44 7.15 -15.37 -13.31
CA ASN A 44 5.92 -16.04 -13.74
C ASN A 44 4.90 -16.19 -12.59
N ARG A 45 5.18 -15.64 -11.41
CA ARG A 45 4.32 -15.77 -10.24
C ARG A 45 3.38 -14.58 -10.11
N THR A 46 2.24 -14.82 -9.47
CA THR A 46 1.23 -13.80 -9.18
C THR A 46 1.13 -13.60 -7.68
N LEU A 47 1.14 -12.35 -7.25
CA LEU A 47 0.77 -11.96 -5.90
C LEU A 47 -0.62 -11.31 -5.92
N ALA A 48 -1.56 -11.90 -5.19
CA ALA A 48 -2.89 -11.36 -4.95
C ALA A 48 -2.98 -10.89 -3.49
N VAL A 49 -3.45 -9.66 -3.27
CA VAL A 49 -3.57 -9.08 -1.92
C VAL A 49 -4.96 -8.52 -1.72
N GLN A 50 -5.67 -8.96 -0.69
CA GLN A 50 -6.89 -8.31 -0.21
C GLN A 50 -6.57 -7.40 0.97
N ILE A 51 -7.02 -6.16 0.93
CA ILE A 51 -6.88 -5.21 2.05
C ILE A 51 -8.25 -4.92 2.64
N SER A 52 -8.34 -4.99 3.97
CA SER A 52 -9.56 -4.69 4.71
C SER A 52 -9.28 -3.91 5.99
N GLY A 53 -10.33 -3.33 6.56
CA GLY A 53 -10.26 -2.59 7.82
C GLY A 53 -11.33 -3.09 8.78
N HIS A 54 -11.01 -3.03 10.07
CA HIS A 54 -11.93 -3.40 11.16
C HIS A 54 -11.93 -2.33 12.25
N ASP A 55 -13.07 -2.06 12.88
CA ASP A 55 -13.18 -1.05 13.96
C ASP A 55 -14.01 -1.47 15.18
N ASN A 56 -14.42 -2.74 15.24
CA ASN A 56 -15.29 -3.34 16.28
C ASN A 56 -16.70 -2.72 16.41
N LEU A 57 -17.10 -1.80 15.52
CA LEU A 57 -18.36 -1.07 15.61
C LEU A 57 -19.22 -1.27 14.38
N HIS A 58 -18.58 -1.32 13.21
CA HIS A 58 -19.25 -1.50 11.94
C HIS A 58 -18.93 -2.90 11.41
N PRO A 59 -19.95 -3.66 10.97
CA PRO A 59 -19.76 -5.04 10.49
C PRO A 59 -19.02 -5.10 9.15
N GLN A 60 -19.10 -4.03 8.35
CA GLN A 60 -18.40 -3.93 7.07
C GLN A 60 -17.94 -2.50 6.82
N LEU A 61 -16.68 -2.37 6.38
CA LEU A 61 -16.10 -1.12 5.89
C LEU A 61 -15.81 -1.28 4.40
N SER A 62 -16.30 -0.33 3.60
CA SER A 62 -15.87 -0.30 2.19
C SER A 62 -14.45 0.26 2.10
N CYS A 63 -13.65 -0.29 1.20
CA CYS A 63 -12.26 0.10 1.02
C CYS A 63 -12.03 0.59 -0.41
N ARG A 64 -11.27 1.69 -0.55
CA ARG A 64 -10.71 2.13 -1.82
C ARG A 64 -9.23 2.46 -1.64
N VAL A 65 -8.44 2.26 -2.67
CA VAL A 65 -7.03 2.66 -2.69
C VAL A 65 -6.70 3.22 -4.06
N ALA A 66 -5.97 4.33 -4.11
CA ALA A 66 -5.55 4.93 -5.36
C ALA A 66 -4.30 4.23 -5.89
N ASP A 67 -4.14 4.13 -7.21
CA ASP A 67 -3.00 3.44 -7.84
C ASP A 67 -1.64 4.04 -7.42
N VAL A 68 -1.60 5.36 -7.25
CA VAL A 68 -0.41 6.10 -6.77
C VAL A 68 -0.04 5.76 -5.31
N ASP A 69 -1.00 5.22 -4.57
CA ASP A 69 -0.86 4.81 -3.18
C ASP A 69 -0.70 3.28 -3.06
N VAL A 70 -0.35 2.57 -4.13
CA VAL A 70 -0.01 1.15 -4.12
C VAL A 70 1.35 0.94 -4.75
N VAL A 71 2.30 0.50 -3.92
CA VAL A 71 3.65 0.17 -4.37
C VAL A 71 4.11 -1.15 -3.79
N LEU A 72 4.73 -1.97 -4.62
CA LEU A 72 5.42 -3.19 -4.21
C LEU A 72 6.91 -3.04 -4.54
N MET A 73 7.75 -3.23 -3.54
CA MET A 73 9.19 -3.00 -3.61
C MET A 73 9.94 -4.24 -3.13
N PRO A 74 11.17 -4.49 -3.59
CA PRO A 74 12.00 -5.55 -2.99
C PRO A 74 12.25 -5.29 -1.51
N ASP A 75 12.20 -6.33 -0.69
CA ASP A 75 12.50 -6.21 0.73
C ASP A 75 14.02 -6.09 0.96
N ALA A 76 14.49 -4.85 1.10
CA ALA A 76 15.90 -4.54 1.33
C ALA A 76 16.08 -3.27 2.17
N PRO A 77 17.26 -3.09 2.80
CA PRO A 77 17.54 -1.93 3.64
C PRO A 77 17.20 -0.59 2.99
N TYR A 78 17.55 -0.41 1.71
CA TYR A 78 17.24 0.82 0.96
C TYR A 78 15.74 1.17 0.99
N PHE A 79 14.86 0.22 0.71
CA PHE A 79 13.41 0.43 0.65
C PHE A 79 12.78 0.50 2.05
N ARG A 80 13.33 -0.24 3.02
CA ARG A 80 12.92 -0.11 4.43
C ARG A 80 13.24 1.28 4.98
N ASP A 81 14.40 1.82 4.63
CA ASP A 81 14.81 3.17 5.06
C ASP A 81 14.00 4.25 4.35
N TYR A 82 13.70 4.08 3.05
CA TYR A 82 12.74 4.93 2.34
C TYR A 82 11.37 4.97 3.04
N LEU A 83 10.81 3.80 3.40
CA LEU A 83 9.55 3.71 4.14
C LEU A 83 9.64 4.30 5.54
N ARG A 84 10.79 4.25 6.22
CA ARG A 84 10.96 4.89 7.53
C ARG A 84 10.89 6.41 7.44
N ILE A 85 11.47 6.99 6.40
CA ILE A 85 11.40 8.44 6.17
C ILE A 85 9.96 8.84 5.82
N ASP A 86 9.26 8.02 5.02
CA ASP A 86 7.83 8.21 4.75
C ASP A 86 6.97 8.13 6.02
N MET A 87 7.16 7.08 6.83
CA MET A 87 6.49 6.93 8.13
C MET A 87 6.84 8.03 9.13
N ALA A 88 7.90 8.81 8.90
CA ALA A 88 8.22 9.95 9.74
C ALA A 88 7.44 11.22 9.33
N GLN A 89 6.85 11.25 8.12
CA GLN A 89 6.20 12.44 7.57
C GLN A 89 4.72 12.18 7.23
N ALA A 90 3.82 12.83 7.98
CA ALA A 90 2.41 12.88 7.61
C ALA A 90 2.26 13.63 6.26
N GLY A 91 1.78 12.95 5.22
CA GLY A 91 1.56 13.55 3.89
C GLY A 91 2.75 13.54 2.94
N PHE A 92 3.65 12.56 3.08
CA PHE A 92 4.87 12.46 2.30
C PHE A 92 4.66 12.37 0.78
N ARG A 93 5.55 13.05 0.03
CA ARG A 93 5.62 13.15 -1.43
C ARG A 93 7.04 12.90 -1.96
N GLU A 94 7.97 12.38 -1.15
CA GLU A 94 9.33 12.16 -1.61
C GLU A 94 9.34 10.99 -2.59
N LYS A 95 9.75 11.26 -3.82
CA LYS A 95 9.87 10.24 -4.86
C LYS A 95 11.14 9.44 -4.60
N ILE A 96 11.19 8.19 -5.06
CA ILE A 96 12.45 7.45 -5.14
C ILE A 96 13.33 8.15 -6.18
N GLY A 97 14.42 8.79 -5.76
CA GLY A 97 15.33 9.55 -6.62
C GLY A 97 16.26 8.64 -7.42
N ASN A 98 16.63 7.49 -6.85
CA ASN A 98 17.49 6.53 -7.52
C ASN A 98 16.75 5.79 -8.65
N SER A 99 17.10 6.05 -9.90
CA SER A 99 16.43 5.48 -11.08
C SER A 99 16.48 3.95 -11.14
N LYS A 100 17.58 3.34 -10.66
CA LYS A 100 17.72 1.88 -10.63
C LYS A 100 16.83 1.25 -9.56
N ALA A 101 16.65 1.92 -8.42
CA ALA A 101 15.70 1.48 -7.40
C ALA A 101 14.25 1.66 -7.88
N LEU A 102 13.94 2.80 -8.52
CA LEU A 102 12.62 3.09 -9.06
C LEU A 102 12.19 2.03 -10.10
N ALA A 103 13.12 1.55 -10.93
CA ALA A 103 12.84 0.48 -11.91
C ALA A 103 12.43 -0.88 -11.28
N LEU A 104 12.69 -1.08 -9.99
CA LEU A 104 12.28 -2.30 -9.27
C LEU A 104 10.91 -2.18 -8.61
N VAL A 105 10.31 -0.99 -8.59
CA VAL A 105 8.96 -0.79 -8.05
C VAL A 105 7.95 -1.46 -8.99
N ARG A 106 6.93 -2.09 -8.40
CA ARG A 106 5.79 -2.67 -9.11
C ARG A 106 4.50 -1.98 -8.64
N HIS A 107 3.57 -1.82 -9.56
CA HIS A 107 2.25 -1.27 -9.32
C HIS A 107 1.20 -2.33 -9.68
N ALA A 108 0.08 -2.35 -8.97
CA ALA A 108 -1.00 -3.30 -9.22
C ALA A 108 -2.00 -2.75 -10.25
N ALA A 109 -2.67 -3.65 -10.96
CA ALA A 109 -3.88 -3.30 -11.68
C ALA A 109 -5.04 -3.11 -10.67
N ARG A 110 -5.81 -2.04 -10.84
CA ARG A 110 -6.88 -1.63 -9.92
C ARG A 110 -8.02 -2.66 -9.85
N ASN A 111 -8.57 -2.82 -8.66
CA ASN A 111 -9.98 -3.15 -8.52
C ASN A 111 -10.64 -2.25 -7.45
N ASP A 112 -11.97 -2.07 -7.53
CA ASP A 112 -12.72 -1.15 -6.67
C ASP A 112 -12.95 -1.67 -5.24
N ALA A 113 -12.36 -2.81 -4.88
CA ALA A 113 -12.59 -3.51 -3.62
C ALA A 113 -11.30 -3.71 -2.79
N CYS A 114 -10.26 -2.91 -3.04
CA CYS A 114 -8.96 -3.05 -2.37
C CYS A 114 -8.34 -4.45 -2.49
N GLN A 115 -8.60 -5.13 -3.60
CA GLN A 115 -7.90 -6.35 -3.96
C GLN A 115 -6.92 -6.02 -5.10
N LEU A 116 -5.67 -6.37 -4.89
CA LEU A 116 -4.53 -5.96 -5.71
C LEU A 116 -3.94 -7.20 -6.35
N VAL A 117 -3.56 -7.09 -7.63
CA VAL A 117 -2.89 -8.17 -8.36
C VAL A 117 -1.59 -7.65 -8.95
N PHE A 118 -0.50 -8.33 -8.61
CA PHE A 118 0.83 -8.12 -9.19
C PHE A 118 1.22 -9.39 -9.94
N ALA A 119 1.27 -9.31 -11.27
CA ALA A 119 1.65 -10.42 -12.13
C ALA A 119 3.16 -10.38 -12.46
N ASN A 120 3.67 -11.49 -12.99
CA ASN A 120 5.03 -11.64 -13.51
C ASN A 120 6.13 -11.32 -12.48
N LEU A 121 5.90 -11.71 -11.22
CA LEU A 121 6.86 -11.51 -10.15
C LEU A 121 7.84 -12.68 -10.06
N PRO A 122 9.15 -12.43 -9.89
CA PRO A 122 10.06 -13.45 -9.42
C PRO A 122 9.78 -13.76 -7.95
N ALA A 123 10.05 -15.01 -7.55
CA ALA A 123 10.00 -15.41 -6.16
C ALA A 123 10.99 -14.61 -5.31
N GLY A 124 10.61 -14.30 -4.07
CA GLY A 124 11.44 -13.51 -3.17
C GLY A 124 10.65 -12.73 -2.14
N SER A 125 11.38 -11.97 -1.31
CA SER A 125 10.81 -11.12 -0.26
C SER A 125 10.51 -9.73 -0.81
N TRP A 126 9.26 -9.30 -0.66
CA TRP A 126 8.75 -8.01 -1.11
C TRP A 126 8.16 -7.22 0.05
N LEU A 127 8.14 -5.90 -0.10
CA LEU A 127 7.49 -4.93 0.77
C LEU A 127 6.32 -4.31 0.00
N LEU A 128 5.11 -4.63 0.43
CA LEU A 128 3.91 -3.95 -0.02
C LEU A 128 3.74 -2.69 0.81
N ALA A 129 3.62 -1.51 0.20
CA ALA A 129 3.16 -0.31 0.87
C ALA A 129 1.89 0.24 0.22
N THR A 130 0.90 0.54 1.05
CA THR A 130 -0.43 0.98 0.62
C THR A 130 -1.00 2.09 1.50
N ARG A 131 -1.83 2.97 0.93
CA ARG A 131 -2.59 3.96 1.71
C ARG A 131 -4.09 3.83 1.40
N PRO A 132 -4.77 2.81 1.97
CA PRO A 132 -6.19 2.61 1.75
C PRO A 132 -7.03 3.69 2.47
N HIS A 133 -8.13 4.06 1.83
CA HIS A 133 -9.23 4.84 2.39
C HIS A 133 -10.38 3.90 2.73
N PHE A 134 -10.79 3.89 4.00
CA PHE A 134 -11.93 3.11 4.46
C PHE A 134 -13.11 4.03 4.70
N TYR A 135 -14.30 3.64 4.26
CA TYR A 135 -15.50 4.43 4.46
C TYR A 135 -16.46 3.74 5.41
N VAL A 136 -16.81 4.47 6.46
CA VAL A 136 -17.85 4.12 7.43
C VAL A 136 -19.15 4.78 6.98
N ASN A 137 -20.24 4.01 6.92
CA ASN A 137 -21.58 4.52 6.68
C ASN A 137 -22.34 4.62 8.02
N ASP A 138 -22.81 5.82 8.36
CA ASP A 138 -23.59 6.16 9.55
C ASP A 138 -25.06 6.40 9.15
N GLU A 139 -25.87 5.36 9.28
CA GLU A 139 -27.30 5.38 8.93
C GLU A 139 -28.08 6.39 9.80
N ALA A 140 -27.68 6.60 11.05
CA ALA A 140 -28.35 7.54 11.95
C ALA A 140 -28.10 8.99 11.52
N ALA A 141 -26.90 9.30 11.03
CA ALA A 141 -26.60 10.59 10.40
C ALA A 141 -27.40 10.78 9.09
N ALA A 142 -27.54 9.73 8.28
CA ALA A 142 -28.33 9.76 7.05
C ALA A 142 -29.80 10.12 7.32
N GLN A 143 -30.41 9.50 8.34
CA GLN A 143 -31.79 9.78 8.76
C GLN A 143 -32.01 11.22 9.25
N GLN A 144 -30.95 11.88 9.72
CA GLN A 144 -30.97 13.29 10.13
C GLN A 144 -30.63 14.27 9.01
N GLY A 145 -30.49 13.80 7.76
CA GLY A 145 -30.10 14.63 6.61
C GLY A 145 -28.66 15.15 6.67
N LYS A 146 -27.79 14.49 7.44
CA LYS A 146 -26.38 14.85 7.60
C LYS A 146 -25.48 13.94 6.73
N PRO A 147 -24.23 14.36 6.45
CA PRO A 147 -23.26 13.47 5.82
C PRO A 147 -23.13 12.17 6.61
N SER A 148 -23.43 11.06 5.95
CA SER A 148 -23.47 9.72 6.54
C SER A 148 -22.25 8.89 6.19
N GLN A 149 -21.46 9.29 5.19
CA GLN A 149 -20.24 8.59 4.83
C GLN A 149 -19.02 9.32 5.37
N HIS A 150 -18.18 8.60 6.11
CA HIS A 150 -16.99 9.15 6.74
C HIS A 150 -15.74 8.40 6.27
N ASP A 151 -14.77 9.15 5.73
CA ASP A 151 -13.46 8.62 5.35
C ASP A 151 -12.53 8.43 6.56
N VAL A 152 -11.98 7.24 6.67
CA VAL A 152 -11.11 6.74 7.72
C VAL A 152 -9.85 6.19 7.05
N ALA A 153 -8.92 7.08 6.73
CA ALA A 153 -7.60 6.71 6.21
C ALA A 153 -6.53 6.66 7.32
N PRO A 154 -5.57 5.72 7.26
CA PRO A 154 -4.31 5.81 7.98
C PRO A 154 -3.58 7.11 7.65
N ALA A 155 -2.87 7.68 8.62
CA ALA A 155 -2.14 8.93 8.42
C ALA A 155 -0.84 8.78 7.59
N MET A 156 -0.39 7.54 7.39
CA MET A 156 0.88 7.17 6.75
C MET A 156 0.63 5.92 5.90
N PHE A 157 1.56 5.57 5.01
CA PHE A 157 1.48 4.28 4.32
C PHE A 157 1.46 3.14 5.35
N MET A 158 0.54 2.21 5.14
CA MET A 158 0.65 0.86 5.66
C MET A 158 1.74 0.15 4.87
N TRP A 159 2.53 -0.70 5.53
CA TRP A 159 3.51 -1.55 4.87
C TRP A 159 3.47 -2.95 5.46
N ASN A 160 3.72 -3.96 4.63
CA ASN A 160 3.77 -5.37 5.01
C ASN A 160 4.85 -6.09 4.21
N ARG A 161 5.61 -6.96 4.88
CA ARG A 161 6.51 -7.87 4.19
C ARG A 161 5.73 -9.10 3.69
N ILE A 162 5.84 -9.37 2.39
CA ILE A 162 5.20 -10.50 1.73
C ILE A 162 6.27 -11.31 1.02
N THR A 163 6.30 -12.63 1.23
CA THR A 163 7.17 -13.53 0.47
C THR A 163 6.36 -14.13 -0.68
N VAL A 164 6.80 -13.88 -1.91
CA VAL A 164 6.28 -14.57 -3.10
C VAL A 164 6.99 -15.91 -3.18
N ASP A 165 6.21 -16.97 -3.05
CA ASP A 165 6.73 -18.33 -2.98
C ASP A 165 7.32 -18.78 -4.33
N ALA A 166 8.39 -19.56 -4.25
CA ALA A 166 9.01 -20.19 -5.40
C ALA A 166 8.25 -21.43 -5.87
N ASP A 167 7.40 -22.03 -5.05
CA ASP A 167 6.69 -23.27 -5.37
C ASP A 167 5.25 -23.01 -5.84
N ASN A 168 4.64 -21.91 -5.43
CA ASN A 168 3.24 -21.58 -5.73
C ASN A 168 3.12 -20.54 -6.85
N ASP A 169 2.31 -20.84 -7.87
CA ASP A 169 2.03 -19.90 -8.99
C ASP A 169 1.32 -18.63 -8.52
N VAL A 170 0.52 -18.76 -7.46
CA VAL A 170 -0.23 -17.65 -6.87
C VAL A 170 0.02 -17.61 -5.37
N THR A 171 0.60 -16.51 -4.90
CA THR A 171 0.66 -16.16 -3.48
C THR A 171 -0.53 -15.26 -3.18
N ALA A 172 -1.40 -15.66 -2.24
CA ALA A 172 -2.61 -14.92 -1.89
C ALA A 172 -2.59 -14.51 -0.42
N VAL A 173 -2.68 -13.21 -0.16
CA VAL A 173 -2.50 -12.63 1.17
C VAL A 173 -3.67 -11.72 1.51
N HIS A 174 -4.12 -11.77 2.76
CA HIS A 174 -5.08 -10.84 3.34
C HIS A 174 -4.35 -9.95 4.35
N VAL A 175 -4.51 -8.64 4.20
CA VAL A 175 -3.97 -7.62 5.09
C VAL A 175 -5.13 -6.89 5.75
N GLU A 176 -5.26 -7.01 7.06
CA GLU A 176 -6.26 -6.33 7.86
C GLU A 176 -5.64 -5.19 8.67
N LYS A 177 -6.34 -4.06 8.76
CA LYS A 177 -5.97 -2.91 9.59
C LYS A 177 -6.99 -2.68 10.70
N ASP A 178 -6.53 -2.60 11.96
CA ASP A 178 -7.37 -2.10 13.05
C ASP A 178 -7.47 -0.57 12.98
N LEU A 179 -8.68 -0.09 12.71
CA LEU A 179 -9.06 1.32 12.58
C LEU A 179 -9.78 1.84 13.81
N SER A 180 -10.04 1.00 14.82
CA SER A 180 -10.81 1.33 16.02
C SER A 180 -10.37 2.65 16.66
N ARG A 181 -9.06 2.91 16.69
CA ARG A 181 -8.51 4.15 17.27
C ARG A 181 -8.78 5.37 16.40
N ILE A 182 -8.74 5.25 15.08
CA ILE A 182 -8.98 6.35 14.14
C ILE A 182 -10.46 6.70 14.13
N VAL A 183 -11.33 5.69 14.05
CA VAL A 183 -12.79 5.87 14.11
C VAL A 183 -13.22 6.54 15.41
N ARG A 184 -12.75 6.08 16.57
CA ARG A 184 -13.04 6.71 17.87
C ARG A 184 -12.63 8.18 17.97
N LYS A 185 -11.59 8.60 17.25
CA LYS A 185 -11.15 10.01 17.24
C LYS A 185 -12.04 10.87 16.34
N LYS A 186 -12.44 10.36 15.17
CA LYS A 186 -13.24 11.10 14.18
C LYS A 186 -14.73 11.14 14.54
N HIS A 187 -15.27 10.10 15.19
CA HIS A 187 -16.69 10.02 15.54
C HIS A 187 -16.94 10.37 17.02
N GLN A 188 -17.50 11.55 17.27
CA GLN A 188 -17.81 12.00 18.65
C GLN A 188 -18.92 11.19 19.32
N TYR A 189 -19.87 10.64 18.56
CA TYR A 189 -20.97 9.81 19.09
C TYR A 189 -20.52 8.41 19.53
N VAL A 190 -19.45 7.88 18.92
CA VAL A 190 -18.83 6.60 19.27
C VAL A 190 -18.09 6.64 20.62
N ARG A 191 -17.65 7.83 21.07
CA ARG A 191 -16.94 7.99 22.36
C ARG A 191 -17.74 7.52 23.57
N LYS A 192 -19.07 7.48 23.50
CA LYS A 192 -19.94 7.14 24.64
C LYS A 192 -20.03 5.63 24.94
N HIS A 193 -19.67 4.75 24.00
CA HIS A 193 -19.97 3.31 24.12
C HIS A 193 -18.77 2.39 24.40
N THR A 194 -17.57 2.92 24.68
CA THR A 194 -16.38 2.07 24.88
C THR A 194 -15.74 2.22 26.26
N HIS A 195 -15.80 1.13 27.03
CA HIS A 195 -15.25 0.98 28.37
C HIS A 195 -13.71 1.18 28.38
N LYS A 196 -13.16 1.83 29.42
CA LYS A 196 -11.72 2.16 29.60
C LYS A 196 -10.76 0.96 29.46
N LYS A 197 -11.27 -0.28 29.50
CA LYS A 197 -10.49 -1.54 29.45
C LYS A 197 -10.02 -1.95 28.04
N SER A 198 -10.57 -1.39 26.95
CA SER A 198 -10.13 -1.74 25.58
C SER A 198 -8.75 -1.19 25.19
N LYS A 199 -8.16 -0.32 26.02
CA LYS A 199 -6.85 0.31 25.76
C LYS A 199 -5.65 -0.65 25.87
N LYS A 200 -5.82 -1.83 26.46
CA LYS A 200 -4.69 -2.72 26.80
C LYS A 200 -4.33 -3.75 25.72
N ARG A 201 -5.22 -4.01 24.74
CA ARG A 201 -5.03 -5.06 23.71
C ARG A 201 -4.34 -4.62 22.42
N ILE A 202 -4.01 -3.33 22.26
CA ILE A 202 -3.43 -2.75 21.03
C ILE A 202 -1.90 -2.90 20.99
N ARG A 203 -1.28 -3.53 21.99
CA ARG A 203 0.19 -3.64 22.11
C ARG A 203 0.79 -4.97 21.65
N GLU A 204 -0.01 -5.90 21.16
CA GLU A 204 0.45 -7.25 20.81
C GLU A 204 0.26 -7.57 19.32
N PHE A 205 0.42 -6.58 18.44
CA PHE A 205 0.60 -6.85 17.01
C PHE A 205 2.08 -7.15 16.76
N HIS A 206 2.41 -8.45 16.76
CA HIS A 206 3.70 -8.97 16.34
C HIS A 206 3.62 -9.37 14.87
N GLY A 207 4.32 -8.64 14.00
CA GLY A 207 4.44 -8.97 12.58
C GLY A 207 5.42 -8.04 11.88
N GLU A 208 6.02 -8.51 10.79
CA GLU A 208 6.88 -7.70 9.91
C GLU A 208 6.01 -6.78 9.03
N GLY A 209 5.34 -5.82 9.67
CA GLY A 209 4.44 -4.87 9.03
C GLY A 209 4.23 -3.60 9.87
N SER A 210 3.32 -2.76 9.41
CA SER A 210 2.93 -1.53 10.12
C SER A 210 2.28 -1.82 11.48
N PRO A 211 2.26 -0.84 12.41
CA PRO A 211 1.48 -0.98 13.63
C PRO A 211 0.01 -1.27 13.31
N ASP A 212 -0.67 -2.05 14.15
CA ASP A 212 -2.11 -2.36 14.03
C ASP A 212 -2.50 -3.06 12.71
N THR A 213 -1.57 -3.74 12.03
CA THR A 213 -1.86 -4.58 10.86
C THR A 213 -1.67 -6.05 11.17
N GLN A 214 -2.57 -6.88 10.63
CA GLN A 214 -2.48 -8.33 10.61
C GLN A 214 -2.35 -8.82 9.17
N GLN A 215 -1.60 -9.90 8.97
CA GLN A 215 -1.40 -10.52 7.67
C GLN A 215 -1.65 -12.02 7.77
N ASP A 216 -2.57 -12.53 6.95
CA ASP A 216 -2.94 -13.94 6.89
C ASP A 216 -3.04 -14.42 5.44
N SER A 217 -3.21 -15.73 5.24
CA SER A 217 -3.46 -16.29 3.91
C SER A 217 -4.88 -15.98 3.43
N TRP A 218 -5.01 -15.52 2.18
CA TRP A 218 -6.32 -15.28 1.58
C TRP A 218 -6.80 -16.51 0.81
N ILE A 219 -7.91 -17.10 1.28
CA ILE A 219 -8.60 -18.18 0.57
C ILE A 219 -9.55 -17.57 -0.47
N MET A 220 -9.04 -17.38 -1.70
CA MET A 220 -9.84 -16.84 -2.81
C MET A 220 -10.89 -17.84 -3.30
N THR A 221 -12.13 -17.38 -3.39
CA THR A 221 -13.22 -18.08 -4.06
C THR A 221 -12.98 -18.15 -5.58
N PRO A 222 -13.61 -19.11 -6.30
CA PRO A 222 -13.53 -19.17 -7.76
C PRO A 222 -13.98 -17.87 -8.45
N ALA A 223 -15.03 -17.23 -7.93
CA ALA A 223 -15.54 -15.97 -8.46
C ALA A 223 -14.52 -14.83 -8.33
N GLU A 224 -13.83 -14.75 -7.19
CA GLU A 224 -12.77 -13.77 -6.97
C GLU A 224 -11.58 -14.00 -7.91
N LYS A 225 -11.14 -15.26 -8.08
CA LYS A 225 -10.05 -15.58 -9.02
C LYS A 225 -10.40 -15.13 -10.44
N GLN A 226 -11.63 -15.39 -10.88
CA GLN A 226 -12.12 -14.97 -12.20
C GLN A 226 -12.19 -13.44 -12.31
N ALA A 227 -12.76 -12.76 -11.32
CA ALA A 227 -12.86 -11.30 -11.30
C ALA A 227 -11.50 -10.60 -11.33
N LEU A 228 -10.48 -11.24 -10.72
CA LEU A 228 -9.11 -10.75 -10.68
C LEU A 228 -8.24 -11.16 -11.88
N GLY A 229 -8.79 -11.93 -12.82
CA GLY A 229 -8.01 -12.46 -13.95
C GLY A 229 -6.88 -13.40 -13.51
N ILE A 230 -6.99 -13.99 -12.31
CA ILE A 230 -6.02 -14.96 -11.81
C ILE A 230 -6.36 -16.30 -12.47
N PRO A 231 -5.40 -16.94 -13.17
CA PRO A 231 -5.64 -18.23 -13.81
C PRO A 231 -6.24 -19.21 -12.81
N GLY A 232 -7.43 -19.72 -13.10
CA GLY A 232 -8.06 -20.74 -12.28
C GLY A 232 -7.20 -21.99 -12.31
N MET A 233 -6.78 -22.48 -11.14
CA MET A 233 -6.43 -23.89 -11.00
C MET A 233 -7.67 -24.66 -11.44
N THR A 234 -7.61 -25.29 -12.61
CA THR A 234 -8.53 -26.36 -12.97
C THR A 234 -8.35 -27.40 -11.87
N LEU A 235 -9.28 -27.44 -10.91
CA LEU A 235 -9.43 -28.60 -10.07
C LEU A 235 -9.85 -29.71 -11.04
N THR A 236 -8.88 -30.50 -11.49
CA THR A 236 -9.18 -31.81 -12.05
C THR A 236 -9.99 -32.51 -10.96
N PRO A 237 -11.27 -32.84 -11.19
CA PRO A 237 -11.99 -33.64 -10.21
C PRO A 237 -11.19 -34.94 -10.09
N THR A 238 -10.67 -35.22 -8.91
CA THR A 238 -10.12 -36.53 -8.61
C THR A 238 -11.29 -37.48 -8.78
N ALA A 239 -11.34 -38.19 -9.90
CA ALA A 239 -12.30 -39.25 -10.12
C ALA A 239 -12.13 -40.22 -8.95
N VAL A 240 -13.13 -40.29 -8.08
CA VAL A 240 -13.24 -41.37 -7.11
C VAL A 240 -13.42 -42.62 -7.96
N ALA A 241 -12.34 -43.37 -8.14
CA ALA A 241 -12.42 -44.70 -8.70
C ALA A 241 -13.35 -45.51 -7.79
N PRO A 242 -14.44 -46.12 -8.30
CA PRO A 242 -15.18 -47.08 -7.52
C PRO A 242 -14.25 -48.25 -7.22
N SER A 243 -13.84 -48.39 -5.96
CA SER A 243 -13.26 -49.62 -5.46
C SER A 243 -14.32 -50.70 -5.61
N GLY A 244 -14.06 -51.65 -6.50
CA GLY A 244 -14.93 -52.79 -6.69
C GLY A 244 -15.07 -53.61 -5.40
N GLN A 245 -16.31 -54.00 -5.12
CA GLN A 245 -16.71 -55.30 -4.59
C GLN A 245 -18.07 -55.64 -5.18
#